data_AF-A0A433HVW7-F1
#
_entry.id   AF-A0A433HVW7-F1
#
_cell.length_a   1.000
_cell.length_b   1.000
_cell.length_c   1.000
_cell.angle_alpha   90.00
_cell.angle_beta   90.00
_cell.angle_gamma   90.00
#
_symmetry.space_group_name_H-M   'P 1'
#
loop_
_entity.id
_entity.type
_entity.pdbx_description
1 polymer ?
#
loop_
_entity_poly.entity_id
_entity_poly.type
_entity_poly.pdbx_seq_one_letter_code
_entity_poly.pdbx_strand_id
1 'polypeptide(L)'
;MIQYLNQKKNSAYKPTTRKNKELIRARYREGFILDDFKNVIDLKTVEWLNDPHWSKYLRPETLFGTKFESYLNQKPPKKKWRREDFDLHDEE
;
A
#
# COMPACT_ATOMS: atom_id res chain seq x y z
N MET A 1 -11.74 -1.13 -4.45
CA MET A 1 -10.34 -0.67 -4.50
C MET A 1 -10.16 0.68 -3.82
N ILE A 2 -10.66 1.80 -4.39
CA ILE A 2 -10.44 3.13 -3.80
C ILE A 2 -11.07 3.25 -2.40
N GLN A 3 -12.27 2.71 -2.20
CA GLN A 3 -12.87 2.63 -0.87
C GLN A 3 -12.04 1.79 0.11
N TYR A 4 -11.43 0.70 -0.36
CA TYR A 4 -10.57 -0.14 0.49
C TYR A 4 -9.30 0.60 0.91
N LEU A 5 -8.66 1.32 -0.02
CA LEU A 5 -7.55 2.21 0.29
C LEU A 5 -7.96 3.28 1.31
N ASN A 6 -9.11 3.93 1.10
CA ASN A 6 -9.64 4.94 2.01
C ASN A 6 -9.84 4.39 3.44
N GLN A 7 -10.39 3.18 3.57
CA GLN A 7 -10.54 2.51 4.86
C GLN A 7 -9.19 2.24 5.53
N LYS A 8 -8.17 1.83 4.75
CA LYS A 8 -6.86 1.45 5.27
C LYS A 8 -5.99 2.62 5.71
N LYS A 9 -6.02 3.75 5.01
CA LYS A 9 -5.23 4.96 5.35
C LYS A 9 -6.07 6.12 5.89
N ASN A 10 -7.29 5.84 6.34
CA ASN A 10 -8.27 6.84 6.80
C ASN A 10 -8.29 8.09 5.89
N SER A 11 -8.56 7.87 4.59
CA SER A 11 -8.53 8.92 3.57
C SER A 11 -9.84 9.03 2.81
N ALA A 12 -10.02 10.15 2.11
CA ALA A 12 -11.25 10.49 1.41
C ALA A 12 -11.06 10.61 -0.12
N TYR A 13 -10.31 9.70 -0.75
CA TYR A 13 -10.17 9.72 -2.21
C TYR A 13 -11.51 9.41 -2.88
N LYS A 14 -11.87 10.19 -3.91
CA LYS A 14 -13.10 9.97 -4.67
C LYS A 14 -12.95 8.72 -5.56
N PRO A 15 -13.80 7.68 -5.39
CA PRO A 15 -13.79 6.51 -6.25
C PRO A 15 -14.30 6.82 -7.67
N THR A 16 -14.97 7.95 -7.84
CA THR A 16 -15.64 8.34 -9.08
C THR A 16 -14.73 9.07 -10.07
N THR A 17 -13.54 9.50 -9.65
CA THR A 17 -12.60 10.25 -10.50
C THR A 17 -12.19 9.44 -11.72
N ARG A 18 -12.25 10.07 -12.90
CA ARG A 18 -11.94 9.44 -14.19
C ARG A 18 -10.54 8.79 -14.19
N LYS A 19 -9.54 9.50 -13.69
CA LYS A 19 -8.14 9.03 -13.61
C LYS A 19 -7.98 7.74 -12.81
N ASN A 20 -8.65 7.63 -11.66
CA ASN A 20 -8.61 6.42 -10.83
C ASN A 20 -9.23 5.22 -11.55
N LYS A 21 -10.35 5.45 -12.26
CA LYS A 21 -11.01 4.41 -13.07
C LYS A 21 -10.13 3.98 -14.25
N GLU A 22 -9.46 4.92 -14.91
CA GLU A 22 -8.54 4.63 -16.02
C GLU A 22 -7.38 3.74 -15.56
N LEU A 23 -6.73 4.08 -14.43
CA LEU A 23 -5.64 3.28 -13.86
C LEU A 23 -6.10 1.86 -13.50
N ILE A 24 -7.24 1.74 -12.82
CA ILE A 24 -7.79 0.43 -12.44
C ILE A 24 -8.13 -0.39 -13.68
N ARG A 25 -8.79 0.20 -14.67
CA ARG A 25 -9.15 -0.47 -15.93
C ARG A 25 -7.92 -0.92 -16.72
N ALA A 26 -6.85 -0.12 -16.73
CA ALA A 26 -5.61 -0.50 -17.39
C ALA A 26 -5.04 -1.79 -16.80
N ARG A 27 -4.95 -1.88 -15.47
CA ARG A 27 -4.46 -3.08 -14.77
C ARG A 27 -5.38 -4.29 -14.98
N TYR A 28 -6.70 -4.10 -15.01
CA TYR A 28 -7.61 -5.19 -15.37
C TYR A 28 -7.38 -5.73 -16.78
N ARG A 29 -7.06 -4.87 -17.76
CA ARG A 29 -6.74 -5.32 -19.13
C ARG A 29 -5.41 -6.05 -19.23
N GLU A 30 -4.49 -5.78 -18.30
CA GLU A 30 -3.23 -6.50 -18.18
C GLU A 30 -3.38 -7.87 -17.48
N GLY A 31 -4.58 -8.20 -16.99
CA GLY A 31 -4.89 -9.50 -16.38
C GLY A 31 -4.91 -9.52 -14.86
N PHE A 32 -4.68 -8.37 -14.21
CA PHE A 32 -4.74 -8.28 -12.74
C PHE A 32 -6.16 -8.34 -12.22
N ILE A 33 -6.35 -9.06 -11.11
CA ILE A 33 -7.65 -9.25 -10.46
C ILE A 33 -7.79 -8.41 -9.20
N LEU A 34 -9.01 -8.26 -8.69
CA LEU A 34 -9.30 -7.45 -7.50
C LEU A 34 -8.38 -7.77 -6.30
N ASP A 35 -8.00 -9.03 -6.14
CA ASP A 35 -7.15 -9.49 -5.05
C ASP A 35 -5.75 -8.89 -5.12
N ASP A 36 -5.16 -8.81 -6.33
CA ASP A 36 -3.85 -8.18 -6.56
C ASP A 36 -3.83 -6.73 -6.08
N PHE A 37 -4.91 -5.98 -6.35
CA PHE A 37 -5.01 -4.58 -5.91
C PHE A 37 -5.11 -4.49 -4.39
N LYS A 38 -5.85 -5.40 -3.75
CA LYS A 38 -5.92 -5.42 -2.28
C LYS A 38 -4.55 -5.74 -1.69
N ASN A 39 -3.85 -6.72 -2.24
CA ASN A 39 -2.52 -7.12 -1.81
C ASN A 39 -1.52 -5.95 -1.92
N VAL A 40 -1.48 -5.25 -3.06
CA VAL A 40 -0.65 -4.05 -3.22
C VAL A 40 -1.00 -2.95 -2.21
N ILE A 41 -2.30 -2.71 -1.98
CA ILE A 41 -2.75 -1.73 -0.97
C ILE A 41 -2.26 -2.15 0.42
N ASP A 42 -2.42 -3.41 0.80
CA ASP A 42 -2.04 -3.90 2.12
C ASP A 42 -0.53 -3.86 2.32
N LEU A 43 0.26 -4.36 1.36
CA LEU A 43 1.72 -4.31 1.39
C LEU A 43 2.24 -2.89 1.56
N LYS A 44 1.76 -1.95 0.71
CA LYS A 44 2.22 -0.57 0.76
C LYS A 44 1.68 0.19 1.96
N THR A 45 0.49 -0.12 2.44
CA THR A 45 -0.01 0.47 3.67
C THR A 45 0.87 0.06 4.85
N VAL A 46 1.22 -1.23 4.98
CA VAL A 46 2.11 -1.68 6.05
C VAL A 46 3.50 -1.03 5.95
N GLU A 47 4.03 -0.87 4.73
CA GLU A 47 5.37 -0.32 4.51
C GLU A 47 5.43 1.20 4.70
N TRP A 48 4.43 1.94 4.20
CA TRP A 48 4.51 3.40 4.06
C TRP A 48 3.60 4.17 5.01
N LEU A 49 2.56 3.56 5.59
CA LEU A 49 1.60 4.30 6.43
C LEU A 49 2.28 4.90 7.66
N ASN A 50 3.17 4.15 8.29
CA ASN A 50 3.90 4.57 9.49
C ASN A 50 5.17 5.37 9.19
N ASP A 51 5.51 5.55 7.92
CA ASP A 51 6.67 6.31 7.51
C ASP A 51 6.25 7.74 7.11
N PRO A 52 6.74 8.78 7.83
CA PRO A 52 6.36 10.18 7.57
C PRO A 52 6.71 10.65 6.16
N HIS A 53 7.76 10.09 5.57
CA HIS A 53 8.20 10.43 4.23
C HIS A 53 7.37 9.71 3.17
N TRP A 54 7.06 8.43 3.38
CA TRP A 54 6.44 7.59 2.36
C TRP A 54 4.90 7.61 2.36
N SER A 55 4.25 7.90 3.50
CA SER A 55 2.79 7.89 3.65
C SER A 55 2.04 8.79 2.64
N LYS A 56 2.64 9.91 2.24
CA LYS A 56 2.11 10.84 1.22
C LYS A 56 1.98 10.22 -0.17
N TYR A 57 2.72 9.14 -0.45
CA TYR A 57 2.69 8.43 -1.71
C TYR A 57 1.65 7.31 -1.77
N LEU A 58 0.93 7.02 -0.68
CA LEU A 58 -0.21 6.09 -0.66
C LEU A 58 -1.42 6.68 -1.39
N ARG A 59 -1.31 6.82 -2.72
CA ARG A 59 -2.32 7.41 -3.60
C ARG A 59 -2.64 6.43 -4.72
N PRO A 60 -3.87 6.45 -5.28
CA PRO A 60 -4.23 5.57 -6.39
C PRO A 60 -3.27 5.67 -7.58
N GLU A 61 -2.80 6.88 -7.92
CA GLU A 61 -1.85 7.11 -9.01
C GLU A 61 -0.50 6.44 -8.78
N THR A 62 0.00 6.44 -7.54
CA THR A 62 1.26 5.77 -7.21
C THR A 62 1.06 4.27 -7.20
N LEU A 63 0.02 3.78 -6.51
CA LEU A 63 -0.20 2.36 -6.26
C LEU A 63 -0.57 1.62 -7.55
N PHE A 64 -1.39 2.21 -8.41
CA PHE A 64 -1.88 1.60 -9.65
C PHE A 64 -1.17 2.13 -10.90
N GLY A 65 -0.06 2.86 -10.70
CA GLY A 65 0.82 3.31 -11.77
C GLY A 65 1.62 2.17 -12.40
N THR A 66 2.61 2.50 -13.22
CA THR A 66 3.43 1.54 -13.99
C THR A 66 4.22 0.55 -13.14
N LYS A 67 4.39 0.83 -11.84
CA LYS A 67 5.08 -0.04 -10.88
C LYS A 67 4.17 -1.06 -10.19
N PHE A 68 2.90 -1.18 -10.59
CA PHE A 68 1.92 -2.05 -9.94
C PHE A 68 2.40 -3.50 -9.79
N GLU A 69 2.85 -4.11 -10.88
CA GLU A 69 3.37 -5.48 -10.88
C GLU A 69 4.59 -5.65 -9.96
N SER A 70 5.48 -4.65 -9.93
CA SER A 70 6.62 -4.64 -9.03
C SER A 70 6.20 -4.60 -7.57
N TYR A 71 5.14 -3.86 -7.23
CA TYR A 71 4.60 -3.83 -5.87
C TYR A 71 3.89 -5.13 -5.51
N LEU A 72 3.18 -5.74 -6.45
CA LEU A 72 2.49 -7.02 -6.25
C LEU A 72 3.48 -8.15 -5.95
N ASN A 73 4.60 -8.17 -6.65
CA ASN A 73 5.67 -9.15 -6.47
C ASN A 73 6.65 -8.80 -5.34
N GLN A 74 6.42 -7.71 -4.61
CA GLN A 74 7.30 -7.32 -3.52
C GLN A 74 7.11 -8.27 -2.32
N LYS A 75 8.23 -8.76 -1.78
CA LYS A 75 8.19 -9.56 -0.55
C LYS A 75 7.69 -8.69 0.61
N PRO A 76 6.84 -9.23 1.51
CA PRO A 76 6.36 -8.49 2.66
C PRO A 76 7.56 -7.96 3.47
N PRO A 77 7.47 -6.73 4.00
CA PRO A 77 8.57 -6.14 4.75
C PRO A 77 8.91 -7.06 5.93
N LYS A 78 10.19 -7.51 5.99
CA LYS A 78 10.69 -8.18 7.19
C LYS A 78 10.49 -7.21 8.36
N LYS A 79 9.81 -7.65 9.43
CA LYS A 79 9.71 -6.90 10.68
C LYS A 79 11.11 -6.41 11.03
N LYS A 80 11.36 -5.10 10.93
CA LYS A 80 12.58 -4.51 11.45
C LYS A 80 12.39 -4.51 12.97
N TRP A 81 12.99 -5.49 13.64
CA TRP A 81 13.17 -5.42 15.07
C TRP A 81 13.90 -4.11 15.37
N ARG A 82 13.26 -3.20 16.11
CA ARG A 82 13.97 -2.01 16.59
C ARG A 82 14.90 -2.47 17.70
N ARG A 83 16.07 -1.83 17.84
CA ARG A 83 16.98 -2.12 18.97
C ARG A 83 16.26 -1.94 20.32
N GLU A 84 15.30 -1.04 20.35
CA GLU A 84 14.44 -0.73 21.50
C GLU A 84 13.50 -1.89 21.89
N ASP A 85 13.23 -2.85 20.99
CA ASP A 85 12.39 -4.03 21.31
C ASP A 85 13.17 -5.10 22.11
N PHE A 86 14.49 -4.97 22.26
CA PHE A 86 15.36 -5.89 23.01
C PHE A 86 15.83 -5.33 24.36
N ASP A 87 15.45 -4.11 24.73
CA ASP A 87 15.73 -3.53 26.05
C ASP A 87 14.69 -4.07 27.06
N LEU A 88 14.72 -5.38 27.29
CA LEU A 88 14.15 -5.98 28.49
C LEU A 88 15.15 -5.74 29.61
N HIS A 89 14.71 -5.00 30.62
CA HIS A 89 15.37 -4.82 31.92
C HIS A 89 16.10 -6.09 32.37
N ASP A 90 17.42 -6.14 32.18
CA ASP A 90 18.28 -6.85 33.11
C ASP A 90 18.38 -5.97 34.37
N GLU A 91 17.37 -6.11 35.25
CA GLU A 91 17.54 -5.80 36.67
C GLU A 91 18.32 -6.98 37.29
N GLU A 92 19.56 -6.74 37.67
CA GLU A 92 20.27 -7.48 38.71
C GLU A 92 20.72 -6.52 39.82
#